data_AF-A0A1V6R1T1-F1
#
_entry.id   AF-A0A1V6R1T1-F1
#
_cell.length_a   1.000
_cell.length_b   1.000
_cell.length_c   1.000
_cell.angle_alpha   90.00
_cell.angle_beta   90.00
_cell.angle_gamma   90.00
#
_symmetry.space_group_name_H-M   'P 1'
#
loop_
_entity.id
_entity.type
_entity.pdbx_description
1 polymer ?
#
loop_
_entity_poly.entity_id
_entity_poly.type
_entity_poly.pdbx_seq_one_letter_code
_entity_poly.pdbx_strand_id
1 'polypeptide(L)'
;MEHLIRSAIQATNLRTIGRLALNGTSTFCACALIWEHLITVQLSEGPSMYPTFDVRGDWLLISRVHRNGKGIEVGDVVRYGHPNFQGVHVAKRVVGMPGDFVCQDKPLSTSIGKEGNMIQIPEGHVFLAGDNLPWSRDSRNYGPVPMGLINGKIIARVWPLSKAEWVTNPLKPAQLDSQNI
;
A
#
# COMPACT_ATOMS: atom_id res chain seq x y z
N MET A 1 42.58 -14.23 19.83
CA MET A 1 41.22 -13.64 19.79
C MET A 1 40.45 -13.91 21.08
N GLU A 2 40.41 -15.16 21.56
CA GLU A 2 39.77 -15.51 22.85
C GLU A 2 40.29 -14.72 24.07
N HIS A 3 41.60 -14.46 24.14
CA HIS A 3 42.20 -13.79 25.31
C HIS A 3 41.79 -12.31 25.45
N LEU A 4 41.47 -11.64 24.33
CA LEU A 4 40.96 -10.27 24.30
C LEU A 4 39.49 -10.21 24.72
N ILE A 5 38.70 -11.22 24.32
CA ILE A 5 37.30 -11.35 24.71
C ILE A 5 37.19 -11.64 26.21
N ARG A 6 38.00 -12.55 26.75
CA ARG A 6 38.00 -12.89 28.18
C ARG A 6 38.43 -11.72 29.08
N SER A 7 39.42 -10.93 28.66
CA SER A 7 39.87 -9.74 29.39
C SER A 7 38.84 -8.60 29.33
N ALA A 8 38.18 -8.40 28.18
CA ALA A 8 37.09 -7.43 28.05
C ALA A 8 35.88 -7.76 28.94
N ILE A 9 35.53 -9.05 29.07
CA ILE A 9 34.44 -9.54 29.94
C ILE A 9 34.76 -9.39 31.43
N GLN A 10 36.02 -9.60 31.84
CA GLN A 10 36.44 -9.43 33.23
C GLN A 10 36.56 -7.96 33.68
N ALA A 11 36.78 -7.04 32.74
CA ALA A 11 36.88 -5.60 33.01
C ALA A 11 35.52 -4.86 32.98
N THR A 12 34.43 -5.53 32.59
CA THR A 12 33.12 -4.87 32.44
C THR A 12 32.31 -4.91 33.74
N ASN A 13 31.92 -3.73 34.21
CA ASN A 13 31.08 -3.58 35.40
C ASN A 13 29.68 -4.17 35.15
N LEU A 14 29.12 -4.93 36.11
CA LEU A 14 27.78 -5.53 36.04
C LEU A 14 26.70 -4.49 35.68
N ARG A 15 26.88 -3.25 36.13
CA ARG A 15 26.01 -2.10 35.79
C ARG A 15 26.07 -1.73 34.30
N THR A 16 27.24 -1.82 33.67
CA THR A 16 27.42 -1.56 32.23
C THR A 16 26.76 -2.66 31.40
N ILE A 17 26.92 -3.91 31.81
CA ILE A 17 26.27 -5.06 31.15
C ILE A 17 24.73 -4.93 31.25
N GLY A 18 24.20 -4.59 32.43
CA GLY A 18 22.76 -4.38 32.62
C GLY A 18 22.19 -3.23 31.77
N ARG A 19 22.92 -2.10 31.66
CA ARG A 19 22.51 -0.98 30.78
C ARG A 19 22.54 -1.36 29.30
N LEU A 20 23.56 -2.09 28.86
CA LEU A 20 23.67 -2.55 27.48
C LEU A 20 22.53 -3.51 27.14
N ALA A 21 22.20 -4.44 28.04
CA ALA A 21 21.08 -5.36 27.88
C ALA A 21 19.75 -4.61 27.76
N LEU A 22 19.47 -3.67 28.69
CA LEU A 22 18.24 -2.87 28.67
C LEU A 22 18.09 -2.06 27.37
N ASN A 23 19.16 -1.40 26.94
CA ASN A 23 19.17 -0.63 25.70
C ASN A 23 18.97 -1.52 24.48
N GLY A 24 19.58 -2.72 24.48
CA GLY A 24 19.41 -3.71 23.42
C GLY A 24 17.96 -4.18 23.30
N THR A 25 17.35 -4.55 24.43
CA THR A 25 15.92 -4.94 24.47
C THR A 25 15.03 -3.80 23.99
N SER A 26 15.23 -2.57 24.49
CA SER A 26 14.45 -1.41 24.08
C SER A 26 14.57 -1.14 22.58
N THR A 27 15.77 -1.23 22.01
CA THR A 27 16.02 -1.02 20.58
C THR A 27 15.32 -2.10 19.75
N PHE A 28 15.42 -3.37 20.16
CA PHE A 28 14.73 -4.47 19.48
C PHE A 28 13.20 -4.28 19.51
N CYS A 29 12.64 -3.97 20.68
CA CYS A 29 11.21 -3.69 20.81
C CYS A 29 10.77 -2.51 19.93
N ALA A 30 11.56 -1.43 19.88
CA ALA A 30 11.28 -0.29 19.02
C ALA A 30 11.29 -0.70 17.54
N CYS A 31 12.29 -1.45 17.08
CA CYS A 31 12.35 -1.96 15.71
C CYS A 31 11.16 -2.87 15.38
N ALA A 32 10.77 -3.75 16.31
CA ALA A 32 9.63 -4.64 16.15
C ALA A 32 8.31 -3.85 16.01
N LEU A 33 8.09 -2.84 16.86
CA LEU A 33 6.91 -1.97 16.79
C LEU A 33 6.89 -1.14 15.49
N ILE A 34 8.04 -0.67 15.02
CA ILE A 34 8.15 0.04 13.74
C ILE A 34 7.76 -0.90 12.59
N TRP A 35 8.30 -2.11 12.57
CA TRP A 35 8.00 -3.12 11.54
C TRP A 35 6.56 -3.64 11.61
N GLU A 36 5.98 -3.70 12.79
CA GLU A 36 4.60 -4.17 12.96
C GLU A 36 3.58 -3.07 12.62
N HIS A 37 3.83 -1.83 13.06
CA HIS A 37 2.81 -0.78 13.04
C HIS A 37 3.05 0.35 12.04
N LEU A 38 4.28 0.58 11.56
CA LEU A 38 4.59 1.71 10.68
C LEU A 38 4.89 1.28 9.25
N ILE A 39 5.74 0.27 9.07
CA ILE A 39 6.23 -0.12 7.74
C ILE A 39 6.12 -1.62 7.53
N THR A 40 5.96 -2.05 6.28
CA THR A 40 6.15 -3.44 5.90
C THR A 40 6.59 -3.55 4.46
N VAL A 41 7.25 -4.64 4.13
CA VAL A 41 7.74 -4.90 2.79
C VAL A 41 7.12 -6.21 2.32
N GLN A 42 6.46 -6.21 1.17
CA GLN A 42 5.78 -7.39 0.64
C GLN A 42 6.05 -7.58 -0.85
N LEU A 43 6.19 -8.84 -1.25
CA LEU A 43 6.23 -9.26 -2.65
C LEU A 43 4.89 -8.99 -3.35
N SER A 44 4.97 -8.35 -4.51
CA SER A 44 3.86 -8.16 -5.44
C SER A 44 3.83 -9.30 -6.46
N GLU A 45 2.66 -9.91 -6.60
CA GLU A 45 2.39 -10.93 -7.61
C GLU A 45 1.06 -10.64 -8.31
N GLY A 46 1.10 -10.61 -9.64
CA GLY A 46 -0.07 -10.47 -10.50
C GLY A 46 0.01 -9.27 -11.45
N PRO A 47 -0.67 -9.35 -12.60
CA PRO A 47 -0.55 -8.35 -13.67
C PRO A 47 -1.35 -7.07 -13.43
N SER A 48 -2.15 -7.01 -12.36
CA SER A 48 -3.24 -6.04 -12.26
C SER A 48 -2.80 -4.58 -12.07
N MET A 49 -1.58 -4.36 -11.59
CA MET A 49 -0.97 -3.04 -11.40
C MET A 49 0.10 -2.74 -12.46
N TYR A 50 0.19 -3.54 -13.53
CA TYR A 50 1.07 -3.24 -14.65
C TYR A 50 0.56 -1.98 -15.39
N PRO A 51 1.42 -1.03 -15.78
CA PRO A 51 2.89 -1.07 -15.74
C PRO A 51 3.54 -0.50 -14.46
N THR A 52 2.77 -0.03 -13.48
CA THR A 52 3.31 0.52 -12.23
C THR A 52 4.13 -0.51 -11.45
N PHE A 53 3.65 -1.75 -11.36
CA PHE A 53 4.41 -2.88 -10.84
C PHE A 53 4.53 -3.99 -11.88
N ASP A 54 5.67 -4.67 -11.89
CA ASP A 54 5.85 -5.85 -12.71
C ASP A 54 4.95 -6.99 -12.24
N VAL A 55 4.66 -7.92 -13.16
CA VAL A 55 3.79 -9.06 -12.90
C VAL A 55 4.31 -9.94 -11.75
N ARG A 56 5.63 -10.00 -11.53
CA ARG A 56 6.29 -10.75 -10.45
C ARG A 56 7.62 -10.09 -10.06
N GLY A 57 8.02 -10.27 -8.81
CA GLY A 57 9.39 -9.99 -8.35
C GLY A 57 9.59 -8.60 -7.73
N ASP A 58 8.57 -7.75 -7.76
CA ASP A 58 8.61 -6.43 -7.14
C ASP A 58 8.36 -6.55 -5.63
N TRP A 59 9.27 -6.02 -4.81
CA TRP A 59 9.01 -5.84 -3.37
C TRP A 59 8.58 -4.42 -3.10
N LEU A 60 7.43 -4.29 -2.46
CA LEU A 60 6.73 -3.03 -2.23
C LEU A 60 6.83 -2.64 -0.77
N LEU A 61 7.29 -1.42 -0.52
CA LEU A 61 7.26 -0.78 0.79
C LEU A 61 5.87 -0.18 1.01
N ILE A 62 5.24 -0.60 2.10
CA ILE A 62 3.90 -0.20 2.50
C ILE A 62 3.97 0.57 3.82
N SER A 63 3.41 1.77 3.84
CA SER A 63 3.19 2.57 5.03
C SER A 63 1.86 2.23 5.68
N ARG A 64 1.93 1.67 6.90
CA ARG A 64 0.76 1.35 7.73
C ARG A 64 0.22 2.56 8.50
N VAL A 65 0.88 3.71 8.43
CA VAL A 65 0.33 4.99 8.95
C VAL A 65 -1.01 5.30 8.28
N HIS A 66 -1.15 4.93 7.01
CA HIS A 66 -2.36 5.09 6.20
C HIS A 66 -3.37 3.93 6.34
N ARG A 67 -3.24 3.07 7.35
CA ARG A 67 -4.22 2.00 7.62
C ARG A 67 -5.61 2.60 7.85
N ASN A 68 -6.65 1.85 7.49
CA ASN A 68 -8.04 2.28 7.55
C ASN A 68 -8.34 3.51 6.66
N GLY A 69 -7.51 3.76 5.64
CA GLY A 69 -7.66 4.86 4.69
C GLY A 69 -7.32 6.24 5.24
N LYS A 70 -6.47 6.34 6.27
CA LYS A 70 -6.03 7.64 6.79
C LYS A 70 -5.12 8.35 5.79
N GLY A 71 -5.46 9.59 5.41
CA GLY A 71 -4.62 10.41 4.53
C GLY A 71 -4.28 9.76 3.19
N ILE A 72 -5.20 8.95 2.65
CA ILE A 72 -5.12 8.48 1.27
C ILE A 72 -5.87 9.47 0.38
N GLU A 73 -5.39 9.62 -0.84
CA GLU A 73 -5.96 10.53 -1.83
C GLU A 73 -6.16 9.81 -3.17
N VAL A 74 -6.96 10.41 -4.06
CA VAL A 74 -7.12 9.90 -5.42
C VAL A 74 -5.76 9.77 -6.09
N GLY A 75 -5.50 8.58 -6.64
CA GLY A 75 -4.28 8.22 -7.33
C GLY A 75 -3.23 7.53 -6.46
N ASP A 76 -3.44 7.44 -5.14
CA ASP A 76 -2.62 6.61 -4.27
C ASP A 76 -2.79 5.12 -4.58
N VAL A 77 -1.73 4.35 -4.36
CA VAL A 77 -1.80 2.89 -4.43
C VAL A 77 -1.91 2.32 -3.03
N VAL A 78 -2.93 1.50 -2.77
CA VAL A 78 -3.22 0.94 -1.45
C VAL A 78 -3.21 -0.57 -1.49
N ARG A 79 -2.78 -1.17 -0.37
CA ARG A 79 -2.94 -2.59 -0.08
C ARG A 79 -4.13 -2.77 0.84
N TYR A 80 -5.04 -3.68 0.51
CA TYR A 80 -6.21 -3.97 1.32
C TYR A 80 -6.56 -5.46 1.28
N GLY A 81 -7.34 -5.90 2.26
CA GLY A 81 -7.94 -7.24 2.27
C GLY A 81 -9.07 -7.34 1.26
N HIS A 82 -9.09 -8.40 0.44
CA HIS A 82 -10.13 -8.60 -0.56
C HIS A 82 -11.50 -8.75 0.11
N PRO A 83 -12.54 -8.00 -0.29
CA PRO A 83 -13.83 -7.97 0.42
C PRO A 83 -14.53 -9.34 0.45
N ASN A 84 -14.39 -10.11 -0.62
CA ASN A 84 -15.06 -11.42 -0.76
C ASN A 84 -14.18 -12.63 -0.37
N PHE A 85 -12.86 -12.45 -0.18
CA PHE A 85 -11.93 -13.56 0.05
C PHE A 85 -11.03 -13.24 1.24
N GLN A 86 -11.31 -13.90 2.36
CA GLN A 86 -10.54 -13.72 3.59
C GLN A 86 -9.10 -14.20 3.42
N GLY A 87 -8.15 -13.49 4.04
CA GLY A 87 -6.72 -13.80 3.96
C GLY A 87 -6.04 -13.41 2.64
N VAL A 88 -6.80 -12.97 1.63
CA VAL A 88 -6.25 -12.49 0.36
C VAL A 88 -6.04 -10.98 0.44
N HIS A 89 -4.83 -10.52 0.11
CA HIS A 89 -4.51 -9.10 0.02
C HIS A 89 -4.18 -8.72 -1.42
N VAL A 90 -4.66 -7.56 -1.83
CA VAL A 90 -4.47 -7.04 -3.19
C VAL A 90 -4.02 -5.59 -3.16
N ALA A 91 -3.33 -5.17 -4.21
CA ALA A 91 -2.93 -3.78 -4.45
C ALA A 91 -3.78 -3.18 -5.58
N LYS A 92 -4.30 -1.97 -5.38
CA LYS A 92 -5.04 -1.19 -6.37
C LYS A 92 -4.79 0.30 -6.19
N ARG A 93 -5.06 1.08 -7.23
CA ARG A 93 -5.05 2.54 -7.19
C ARG A 93 -6.41 3.07 -6.75
N VAL A 94 -6.41 4.09 -5.91
CA VAL A 94 -7.59 4.86 -5.52
C VAL A 94 -8.03 5.70 -6.70
N VAL A 95 -9.24 5.49 -7.18
CA VAL A 95 -9.84 6.27 -8.29
C VAL A 95 -10.89 7.25 -7.79
N GLY A 96 -11.55 6.94 -6.68
CA GLY A 96 -12.50 7.86 -6.06
C GLY A 96 -12.57 7.68 -4.54
N MET A 97 -12.88 8.78 -3.88
CA MET A 97 -13.01 8.96 -2.44
C MET A 97 -14.48 8.99 -2.01
N PRO A 98 -14.78 8.86 -0.69
CA PRO A 98 -16.12 9.06 -0.17
C PRO A 98 -16.80 10.32 -0.74
N GLY A 99 -18.03 10.17 -1.24
CA GLY A 99 -18.81 11.26 -1.83
C GLY A 99 -18.57 11.51 -3.32
N ASP A 100 -17.45 11.04 -3.89
CA ASP A 100 -17.16 11.20 -5.32
C ASP A 100 -18.15 10.41 -6.18
N PHE A 101 -18.39 10.92 -7.39
CA PHE A 101 -19.11 10.20 -8.44
C PHE A 101 -18.10 9.56 -9.39
N VAL A 102 -18.21 8.25 -9.57
CA VAL A 102 -17.36 7.48 -10.47
C VAL A 102 -18.20 6.69 -11.47
N CYS A 103 -17.73 6.61 -12.70
CA CYS A 103 -18.34 5.74 -13.69
C CYS A 103 -17.87 4.30 -13.44
N GLN A 104 -18.77 3.44 -12.99
CA GLN A 104 -18.52 2.02 -12.83
C GLN A 104 -18.68 1.33 -14.19
N ASP A 105 -17.61 1.33 -14.98
CA ASP A 105 -17.57 0.60 -16.23
C ASP A 105 -17.60 -0.92 -16.01
N LYS A 106 -18.23 -1.63 -16.97
CA LYS A 106 -18.17 -3.09 -16.98
C LYS A 106 -16.72 -3.56 -17.12
N PRO A 107 -16.32 -4.64 -16.44
CA PRO A 107 -15.03 -5.27 -16.64
C PRO A 107 -14.82 -5.59 -18.13
N LEU A 108 -13.63 -5.34 -18.66
CA LEU A 108 -13.26 -5.56 -20.07
C LEU A 108 -14.03 -4.69 -21.09
N SER A 109 -14.77 -3.67 -20.65
CA SER A 109 -15.40 -2.72 -21.58
C SER A 109 -14.34 -1.98 -22.39
N THR A 110 -14.47 -2.01 -23.72
CA THR A 110 -13.68 -1.18 -24.64
C THR A 110 -14.21 0.25 -24.72
N SER A 111 -15.40 0.51 -24.16
CA SER A 111 -16.12 1.77 -24.20
C SER A 111 -16.17 2.41 -22.81
N ILE A 112 -15.02 2.92 -22.35
CA ILE A 112 -14.88 3.65 -21.08
C ILE A 112 -15.92 4.79 -21.03
N GLY A 113 -16.75 4.81 -20.00
CA GLY A 113 -17.73 5.87 -19.74
C GLY A 113 -18.98 5.87 -20.62
N LYS A 114 -19.16 4.91 -21.55
CA LYS A 114 -20.36 4.85 -22.41
C LYS A 114 -21.44 3.91 -21.89
N GLU A 115 -21.04 2.82 -21.25
CA GLU A 115 -21.94 1.78 -20.73
C GLU A 115 -21.88 1.65 -19.21
N GLY A 116 -21.01 2.41 -18.56
CA GLY A 116 -20.85 2.37 -17.12
C GLY A 116 -22.00 3.06 -16.38
N ASN A 117 -22.29 2.57 -15.18
CA ASN A 117 -23.26 3.21 -14.30
C ASN A 117 -22.54 4.27 -13.46
N MET A 118 -23.07 5.48 -13.42
CA MET A 118 -22.57 6.50 -12.51
C MET A 118 -23.01 6.15 -11.09
N ILE A 119 -22.04 5.91 -10.20
CA ILE A 119 -22.29 5.61 -8.79
C ILE A 119 -21.65 6.67 -7.92
N GLN A 120 -22.35 7.05 -6.84
CA GLN A 120 -21.74 7.81 -5.76
C GLN A 120 -21.06 6.85 -4.79
N ILE A 121 -19.83 7.15 -4.41
CA ILE A 121 -19.08 6.33 -3.46
C ILE A 121 -19.65 6.57 -2.05
N PRO A 122 -20.11 5.52 -1.34
CA PRO A 122 -20.63 5.66 0.00
C PRO A 122 -19.57 6.18 0.98
N GLU A 123 -20.04 6.82 2.06
CA GLU A 123 -19.17 7.22 3.15
C GLU A 123 -18.37 6.03 3.71
N GLY A 124 -17.10 6.28 4.04
CA GLY A 124 -16.17 5.26 4.53
C GLY A 124 -15.75 4.21 3.50
N HIS A 125 -16.06 4.40 2.21
CA HIS A 125 -15.63 3.52 1.12
C HIS A 125 -14.73 4.26 0.12
N VAL A 126 -13.93 3.50 -0.62
CA VAL A 126 -13.14 4.00 -1.74
C VAL A 126 -13.39 3.16 -2.98
N PHE A 127 -13.31 3.78 -4.15
CA PHE A 127 -13.35 3.06 -5.41
C PHE A 127 -11.93 2.78 -5.87
N LEU A 128 -11.61 1.50 -6.06
CA LEU A 128 -10.26 1.04 -6.35
C LEU A 128 -10.21 0.39 -7.73
N ALA A 129 -9.20 0.73 -8.54
CA ALA A 129 -8.97 0.13 -9.85
C ALA A 129 -7.51 -0.29 -10.02
N GLY A 130 -7.28 -1.35 -10.79
CA GLY A 130 -5.93 -1.72 -11.20
C GLY A 130 -5.50 -0.93 -12.43
N ASP A 131 -4.22 -0.59 -12.51
CA ASP A 131 -3.67 0.14 -13.66
C ASP A 131 -3.74 -0.69 -14.95
N ASN A 132 -3.72 -2.02 -14.84
CA ASN A 132 -3.96 -2.93 -15.95
C ASN A 132 -5.45 -3.25 -16.06
N LEU A 133 -6.24 -2.31 -16.59
CA LEU A 133 -7.70 -2.37 -16.61
C LEU A 133 -8.30 -3.70 -17.09
N PRO A 134 -7.83 -4.34 -18.18
CA PRO A 134 -8.38 -5.62 -18.64
C PRO A 134 -8.03 -6.80 -17.73
N TRP A 135 -6.92 -6.72 -17.00
CA TRP A 135 -6.39 -7.79 -16.15
C TRP A 135 -6.51 -7.48 -14.67
N SER A 136 -7.48 -6.64 -14.31
CA SER A 136 -7.75 -6.27 -12.94
C SER A 136 -9.16 -6.67 -12.53
N ARG A 137 -9.25 -7.47 -11.46
CA ARG A 137 -10.47 -7.65 -10.68
C ARG A 137 -10.45 -6.64 -9.53
N ASP A 138 -11.36 -5.68 -9.58
CA ASP A 138 -11.35 -4.51 -8.70
C ASP A 138 -12.76 -3.98 -8.40
N SER A 139 -12.92 -2.72 -7.98
CA SER A 139 -14.24 -2.17 -7.62
C SER A 139 -15.25 -2.17 -8.77
N ARG A 140 -14.81 -2.32 -10.03
CA ARG A 140 -15.72 -2.56 -11.16
C ARG A 140 -16.45 -3.91 -11.06
N ASN A 141 -15.86 -4.89 -10.37
CA ASN A 141 -16.43 -6.23 -10.21
C ASN A 141 -17.25 -6.40 -8.94
N TYR A 142 -16.83 -5.80 -7.83
CA TYR A 142 -17.45 -6.02 -6.51
C TYR A 142 -17.86 -4.73 -5.79
N GLY A 143 -17.74 -3.57 -6.44
CA GLY A 143 -18.15 -2.28 -5.90
C GLY A 143 -17.09 -1.56 -5.04
N PRO A 144 -17.45 -0.41 -4.46
CA PRO A 144 -16.60 0.34 -3.54
C PRO A 144 -16.15 -0.53 -2.35
N VAL A 145 -14.90 -0.33 -1.90
CA VAL A 145 -14.27 -1.10 -0.83
C VAL A 145 -14.28 -0.31 0.47
N PRO A 146 -14.69 -0.91 1.60
CA PRO A 146 -14.60 -0.26 2.90
C PRO A 146 -13.16 0.14 3.22
N MET A 147 -12.95 1.40 3.62
CA MET A 147 -11.62 1.91 3.98
C MET A 147 -11.00 1.12 5.13
N GLY A 148 -11.80 0.53 6.02
CA GLY A 148 -11.35 -0.35 7.10
C GLY A 148 -10.61 -1.62 6.63
N LEU A 149 -10.76 -2.03 5.37
CA LEU A 149 -10.00 -3.15 4.80
C LEU A 149 -8.60 -2.74 4.35
N ILE A 150 -8.29 -1.44 4.30
CA ILE A 150 -7.00 -0.91 3.86
C ILE A 150 -5.96 -1.14 4.95
N ASN A 151 -4.95 -1.95 4.62
CA ASN A 151 -3.84 -2.25 5.49
C ASN A 151 -2.76 -1.15 5.47
N GLY A 152 -2.63 -0.45 4.35
CA GLY A 152 -1.67 0.65 4.20
C GLY A 152 -1.51 1.13 2.76
N LYS A 153 -0.75 2.23 2.61
CA LYS A 153 -0.41 2.85 1.33
C LYS A 153 0.91 2.28 0.82
N ILE A 154 0.97 1.85 -0.43
CA ILE A 154 2.22 1.46 -1.08
C ILE A 154 2.95 2.74 -1.51
N ILE A 155 4.14 2.96 -0.98
CA ILE A 155 4.88 4.21 -1.14
C ILE A 155 6.12 4.07 -2.03
N ALA A 156 6.71 2.87 -2.14
CA ALA A 156 7.87 2.65 -2.98
C ALA A 156 7.97 1.19 -3.46
N ARG A 157 8.57 0.98 -4.62
CA ARG A 157 9.21 -0.28 -4.99
C ARG A 157 10.65 -0.24 -4.47
N VAL A 158 11.03 -1.21 -3.65
CA VAL A 158 12.37 -1.26 -3.02
C VAL A 158 13.27 -2.35 -3.60
N TRP A 159 12.68 -3.33 -4.31
CA TRP A 159 13.41 -4.36 -5.04
C TRP A 159 12.64 -4.74 -6.31
N PRO A 160 13.31 -5.07 -7.44
CA PRO A 160 14.77 -5.10 -7.63
C PRO A 160 15.40 -3.70 -7.59
N LEU A 161 16.65 -3.60 -7.10
CA LEU A 161 17.34 -2.31 -6.92
C LEU A 161 17.45 -1.48 -8.21
N SER A 162 17.55 -2.15 -9.37
CA SER A 162 17.58 -1.50 -10.68
C SER A 162 16.31 -0.74 -11.03
N LYS A 163 15.21 -1.01 -10.31
CA LYS A 163 13.91 -0.38 -10.51
C LYS A 163 13.39 0.31 -9.25
N ALA A 164 14.21 0.44 -8.20
CA ALA A 164 13.75 1.01 -6.94
C ALA A 164 13.32 2.47 -7.13
N GLU A 165 12.06 2.77 -6.84
CA GLU A 165 11.47 4.09 -7.05
C GLU A 165 10.30 4.36 -6.09
N TRP A 166 10.03 5.63 -5.83
CA TRP A 166 8.84 6.06 -5.12
C TRP A 166 7.61 5.93 -6.01
N VAL A 167 6.50 5.43 -5.47
CA VAL A 167 5.24 5.35 -6.19
C VAL A 167 4.66 6.75 -6.28
N THR A 168 4.50 7.24 -7.51
CA THR A 168 3.94 8.56 -7.79
C THR A 168 2.47 8.46 -8.18
N ASN A 169 1.75 9.56 -8.02
CA ASN A 169 0.39 9.71 -8.49
C ASN A 169 0.40 10.21 -9.96
N PRO A 170 -0.03 9.39 -10.94
CA PRO A 170 -0.08 9.80 -12.34
C PRO A 170 -1.35 10.58 -12.70
N LEU A 171 -2.36 10.61 -11.81
CA LEU A 171 -3.65 11.22 -12.10
C LEU A 171 -3.55 12.75 -11.98
N LYS A 172 -4.13 13.44 -12.96
CA LYS A 172 -4.23 14.90 -12.98
C LYS A 172 -5.70 15.31 -12.84
N PRO A 173 -5.99 16.43 -12.16
CA PRO A 173 -7.34 16.99 -12.16
C PRO A 173 -7.85 17.19 -13.59
N ALA A 174 -9.12 16.89 -13.82
CA ALA A 174 -9.75 17.14 -15.11
C ALA A 174 -9.77 18.65 -15.39
N GLN A 175 -9.28 19.04 -16.57
CA GLN A 175 -9.44 20.40 -17.08
C GLN A 175 -10.80 20.46 -17.76
N LEU A 176 -11.79 21.00 -17.06
CA LEU A 176 -13.12 21.21 -17.61
C LEU A 176 -13.15 22.59 -18.25
N ASP A 177 -13.26 22.64 -19.58
CA ASP A 177 -13.50 23.90 -20.28
C ASP A 177 -14.88 24.43 -19.86
N SER A 178 -14.90 25.61 -19.24
CA SER A 178 -16.10 26.27 -18.70
C SER A 178 -17.16 26.64 -19.75
N GLN A 179 -16.98 26.23 -21.01
CA GLN A 179 -17.95 26.42 -22.10
C GLN A 179 -18.84 25.19 -22.34
N ASN A 180 -18.62 24.06 -21.66
CA ASN A 180 -19.40 22.82 -21.80
C ASN A 180 -20.04 22.33 -20.48
N ILE A 181 -20.29 23.24 -19.53
CA ILE A 181 -21.09 22.96 -18.31
C ILE A 181 -22.42 23.72 -18.41
#